data_AF-A0A0C3EXL9-F1
#
_entry.id   AF-A0A0C3EXL9-F1
#
_cell.length_a   1.000
_cell.length_b   1.000
_cell.length_c   1.000
_cell.angle_alpha   90.00
_cell.angle_beta   90.00
_cell.angle_gamma   90.00
#
_symmetry.space_group_name_H-M   'P 1'
#
loop_
_entity.id
_entity.type
_entity.pdbx_description
1 polymer ?
#
loop_
_entity_poly.entity_id
_entity_poly.type
_entity_poly.pdbx_seq_one_letter_code
_entity_poly.pdbx_strand_id
1 'polypeptide(L)'
;MLERLAPQVKTQETQSLGSDDCEIGFALSDEKEHVMLSRPTRCICIRILEFAALVLFSSLFLAWLALSSTRTTGAPFPAASPLSVDVDHLWAQYSPYFPVAKYKPLPRGCKVSQVNIIQRHGSRFPTLGAGVAIQVSLARLLRARNFTDPRLAFLANYTYELGQDDLVALGASESFSAGALQFERYRDIVRHGNLPFVRASSSKRVVESATNWTAGFASASNEMFKPKVSLILLEYLNDTLTNKMCPNAGNANEQTHHWQSIFARPIVHRLNQAAPGANLVDIDIPYLMSLCPFETVAKRTKSHFCDLFTQQEFEAFEYYGDLNKFYGFGYGQTLGRVQGVGYVNELLARLTGKPVQDHTQTNRTLDSSPVTFPLNRSIYVDFSHDNTMVAIYAALGLFQQPKHLDPAHPDPDRTWMVSRMVPFSGRMVTEKVQCSGKTDQFVRILVNDAVEPLEFCGGKHGLCELDAFVQSQGYARSDGAGDFEKCFA
;
A
#
# COMPACT_ATOMS: atom_id res chain seq x y z
N MET A 1 -23.42 42.16 33.51
CA MET A 1 -24.29 43.03 32.68
C MET A 1 -24.00 42.65 31.23
N LEU A 2 -24.96 41.96 30.59
CA LEU A 2 -25.44 42.11 29.19
C LEU A 2 -24.41 42.28 28.04
N GLU A 3 -24.54 41.62 26.87
CA GLU A 3 -25.33 40.45 26.46
C GLU A 3 -24.87 39.93 25.06
N ARG A 4 -25.21 38.67 24.74
CA ARG A 4 -25.53 38.02 23.42
C ARG A 4 -25.04 38.67 22.10
N LEU A 5 -24.62 37.88 21.10
CA LEU A 5 -25.51 36.99 20.32
C LEU A 5 -24.79 35.84 19.60
N ALA A 6 -25.50 34.71 19.48
CA ALA A 6 -25.26 33.62 18.53
C ALA A 6 -26.61 33.14 17.96
N PRO A 7 -26.71 32.65 16.71
CA PRO A 7 -27.92 32.04 16.17
C PRO A 7 -27.99 30.53 16.45
N GLN A 8 -29.21 30.00 16.61
CA GLN A 8 -29.49 28.61 16.97
C GLN A 8 -29.63 27.67 15.75
N VAL A 9 -29.35 26.39 15.97
CA VAL A 9 -29.92 25.27 15.19
C VAL A 9 -30.66 24.35 16.17
N LYS A 10 -31.90 23.96 15.84
CA LYS A 10 -32.73 23.06 16.66
C LYS A 10 -32.60 21.60 16.20
N THR A 11 -32.55 20.70 17.17
CA THR A 11 -32.68 19.25 17.04
C THR A 11 -34.06 18.78 17.49
N GLN A 12 -34.60 17.71 16.88
CA GLN A 12 -35.54 16.80 17.56
C GLN A 12 -35.58 15.42 16.87
N GLU A 13 -35.69 14.35 17.67
CA GLU A 13 -35.73 12.93 17.26
C GLU A 13 -37.10 12.28 17.55
N THR A 14 -37.24 10.98 17.20
CA THR A 14 -38.27 9.99 17.62
C THR A 14 -39.67 10.09 16.93
N GLN A 15 -40.45 9.01 16.65
CA GLN A 15 -40.39 7.57 17.05
C GLN A 15 -41.28 6.61 16.17
N SER A 16 -40.79 5.39 15.89
CA SER A 16 -41.40 4.02 15.80
C SER A 16 -42.79 3.60 15.16
N LEU A 17 -42.85 2.29 14.77
CA LEU A 17 -44.01 1.35 14.51
C LEU A 17 -44.67 1.38 13.10
N GLY A 18 -45.14 0.30 12.44
CA GLY A 18 -45.17 -1.19 12.60
C GLY A 18 -45.56 -1.88 11.25
N SER A 19 -45.11 -3.10 10.91
CA SER A 19 -45.74 -4.45 11.06
C SER A 19 -46.83 -4.89 10.02
N ASP A 20 -46.56 -5.99 9.29
CA ASP A 20 -47.47 -7.09 8.80
C ASP A 20 -48.56 -6.77 7.71
N ASP A 21 -49.07 -7.65 6.82
CA ASP A 21 -48.72 -9.00 6.29
C ASP A 21 -49.48 -9.35 4.95
N CYS A 22 -49.32 -10.60 4.46
CA CYS A 22 -49.91 -11.36 3.29
C CYS A 22 -51.44 -11.20 2.92
N GLU A 23 -52.08 -11.80 1.87
CA GLU A 23 -51.88 -13.03 1.03
C GLU A 23 -52.50 -12.98 -0.43
N ILE A 24 -51.85 -13.67 -1.39
CA ILE A 24 -52.29 -14.70 -2.39
C ILE A 24 -53.67 -14.66 -3.14
N GLY A 25 -53.69 -15.05 -4.44
CA GLY A 25 -54.90 -15.58 -5.14
C GLY A 25 -54.73 -16.00 -6.63
N PHE A 26 -55.09 -17.24 -6.99
CA PHE A 26 -55.07 -17.83 -8.36
C PHE A 26 -56.48 -18.21 -8.86
N ALA A 27 -56.75 -18.11 -10.18
CA ALA A 27 -57.78 -18.86 -10.94
C ALA A 27 -57.53 -18.64 -12.46
N LEU A 28 -57.35 -19.63 -13.35
CA LEU A 28 -58.15 -20.79 -13.80
C LEU A 28 -58.98 -20.54 -15.08
N SER A 29 -59.06 -21.58 -15.90
CA SER A 29 -59.46 -21.62 -17.31
C SER A 29 -60.92 -22.00 -17.54
N ASP A 30 -61.42 -21.85 -18.78
CA ASP A 30 -62.59 -22.61 -19.26
C ASP A 30 -62.51 -22.92 -20.77
N GLU A 31 -63.09 -24.05 -21.19
CA GLU A 31 -63.03 -24.61 -22.55
C GLU A 31 -64.33 -24.43 -23.34
N LYS A 32 -64.27 -24.59 -24.68
CA LYS A 32 -65.39 -25.17 -25.48
C LYS A 32 -64.98 -25.61 -26.88
N GLU A 33 -65.34 -26.85 -27.24
CA GLU A 33 -65.16 -27.44 -28.57
C GLU A 33 -66.29 -27.06 -29.56
N HIS A 34 -66.04 -27.19 -30.87
CA HIS A 34 -67.03 -27.73 -31.82
C HIS A 34 -66.39 -28.26 -33.12
N VAL A 35 -67.06 -29.26 -33.73
CA VAL A 35 -66.63 -30.19 -34.81
C VAL A 35 -67.76 -30.27 -35.85
N MET A 36 -67.59 -30.38 -37.18
CA MET A 36 -66.46 -30.68 -38.10
C MET A 36 -66.70 -30.00 -39.49
N LEU A 37 -65.71 -29.96 -40.42
CA LEU A 37 -65.84 -30.49 -41.82
C LEU A 37 -64.63 -30.20 -42.75
N SER A 38 -64.48 -31.07 -43.76
CA SER A 38 -63.29 -31.29 -44.62
C SER A 38 -62.96 -30.22 -45.69
N ARG A 39 -61.67 -30.08 -46.07
CA ARG A 39 -61.14 -30.57 -47.38
C ARG A 39 -59.59 -30.42 -47.53
N PRO A 40 -58.93 -31.17 -48.44
CA PRO A 40 -57.51 -31.47 -48.32
C PRO A 40 -56.58 -30.64 -49.24
N THR A 41 -55.99 -29.57 -48.70
CA THR A 41 -54.85 -28.86 -49.35
C THR A 41 -53.85 -28.23 -48.38
N ARG A 42 -54.14 -28.16 -47.07
CA ARG A 42 -53.29 -27.45 -46.09
C ARG A 42 -52.04 -28.19 -45.62
N CYS A 43 -51.97 -29.52 -45.73
CA CYS A 43 -50.86 -30.30 -45.14
C CYS A 43 -49.47 -30.00 -45.76
N ILE A 44 -49.39 -29.68 -47.06
CA ILE A 44 -48.10 -29.42 -47.72
C ILE A 44 -47.54 -28.05 -47.29
N CYS A 45 -48.36 -27.00 -47.27
CA CYS A 45 -47.92 -25.68 -46.83
C CYS A 45 -47.52 -25.65 -45.34
N ILE A 46 -48.26 -26.37 -44.47
CA ILE A 46 -47.90 -26.47 -43.04
C ILE A 46 -46.56 -27.19 -42.87
N ARG A 47 -46.34 -28.33 -43.55
CA ARG A 47 -45.05 -29.05 -43.51
C ARG A 47 -43.88 -28.20 -44.02
N ILE A 48 -44.08 -27.38 -45.05
CA ILE A 48 -43.05 -26.45 -45.56
C ILE A 48 -42.78 -25.32 -44.57
N LEU A 49 -43.81 -24.77 -43.92
CA LEU A 49 -43.67 -23.75 -42.87
C LEU A 49 -42.99 -24.29 -41.62
N GLU A 50 -43.33 -25.50 -41.18
CA GLU A 50 -42.67 -26.20 -40.06
C GLU A 50 -41.19 -26.48 -40.38
N PHE A 51 -40.88 -26.94 -41.60
CA PHE A 51 -39.50 -27.19 -42.00
C PHE A 51 -38.69 -25.89 -42.13
N ALA A 52 -39.30 -24.81 -42.67
CA ALA A 52 -38.68 -23.49 -42.71
C ALA A 52 -38.46 -22.91 -41.31
N ALA A 53 -39.42 -23.10 -40.38
CA ALA A 53 -39.28 -22.70 -38.99
C ALA A 53 -38.20 -23.49 -38.25
N LEU A 54 -38.08 -24.81 -38.49
CA LEU A 54 -37.00 -25.65 -37.96
C LEU A 54 -35.62 -25.26 -38.52
N VAL A 55 -35.52 -24.97 -39.81
CA VAL A 55 -34.27 -24.46 -40.42
C VAL A 55 -33.91 -23.10 -39.83
N LEU A 56 -34.87 -22.17 -39.71
CA LEU A 56 -34.66 -20.87 -39.05
C LEU A 56 -34.22 -21.04 -37.59
N PHE A 57 -34.91 -21.86 -36.79
CA PHE A 57 -34.51 -22.15 -35.40
C PHE A 57 -33.12 -22.79 -35.32
N SER A 58 -32.79 -23.73 -36.20
CA SER A 58 -31.46 -24.36 -36.22
C SER A 58 -30.36 -23.35 -36.59
N SER A 59 -30.63 -22.45 -37.55
CA SER A 59 -29.67 -21.41 -37.95
C SER A 59 -29.51 -20.31 -36.89
N LEU A 60 -30.59 -19.93 -36.21
CA LEU A 60 -30.56 -19.02 -35.06
C LEU A 60 -29.90 -19.66 -33.84
N PHE A 61 -30.09 -20.96 -33.61
CA PHE A 61 -29.45 -21.69 -32.52
C PHE A 61 -27.95 -21.93 -32.78
N LEU A 62 -27.55 -22.18 -34.04
CA LEU A 62 -26.15 -22.24 -34.44
C LEU A 62 -25.48 -20.86 -34.40
N ALA A 63 -26.19 -19.79 -34.78
CA ALA A 63 -25.72 -18.42 -34.60
C ALA A 63 -25.59 -18.09 -33.10
N TRP A 64 -26.58 -18.44 -32.28
CA TRP A 64 -26.52 -18.25 -30.83
C TRP A 64 -25.40 -19.06 -30.19
N LEU A 65 -25.14 -20.30 -30.64
CA LEU A 65 -23.98 -21.09 -30.22
C LEU A 65 -22.66 -20.46 -30.70
N ALA A 66 -22.59 -19.86 -31.89
CA ALA A 66 -21.41 -19.15 -32.35
C ALA A 66 -21.12 -17.87 -31.52
N LEU A 67 -22.17 -17.10 -31.19
CA LEU A 67 -22.08 -15.95 -30.28
C LEU A 67 -21.87 -16.34 -28.80
N SER A 68 -22.27 -17.55 -28.40
CA SER A 68 -22.02 -18.09 -27.05
C SER A 68 -20.65 -18.77 -26.93
N SER A 69 -20.12 -19.28 -28.05
CA SER A 69 -18.83 -19.95 -28.11
C SER A 69 -17.66 -18.99 -28.26
N THR A 70 -17.91 -17.71 -28.55
CA THR A 70 -17.04 -16.66 -28.02
C THR A 70 -17.20 -16.61 -26.50
N ARG A 71 -16.52 -17.56 -25.83
CA ARG A 71 -15.84 -17.22 -24.57
C ARG A 71 -14.97 -16.02 -24.91
N THR A 72 -15.47 -14.84 -24.59
CA THR A 72 -14.61 -13.76 -24.14
C THR A 72 -13.86 -14.30 -22.94
N THR A 73 -12.71 -14.92 -23.20
CA THR A 73 -11.56 -14.68 -22.35
C THR A 73 -11.52 -13.17 -22.19
N GLY A 74 -11.95 -12.68 -21.02
CA GLY A 74 -11.94 -11.25 -20.75
C GLY A 74 -10.55 -10.78 -21.14
N ALA A 75 -10.46 -9.86 -22.10
CA ALA A 75 -9.18 -9.28 -22.47
C ALA A 75 -8.54 -8.86 -21.14
N PRO A 76 -7.33 -9.33 -20.80
CA PRO A 76 -6.75 -9.03 -19.50
C PRO A 76 -6.85 -7.53 -19.29
N PHE A 77 -7.65 -7.10 -18.30
CA PHE A 77 -7.70 -5.68 -17.95
C PHE A 77 -6.25 -5.28 -17.75
N PRO A 78 -5.75 -4.25 -18.45
CA PRO A 78 -4.33 -4.01 -18.54
C PRO A 78 -3.81 -3.88 -17.12
N ALA A 79 -3.01 -4.87 -16.71
CA ALA A 79 -2.24 -4.80 -15.47
C ALA A 79 -1.55 -3.44 -15.53
N ALA A 80 -1.87 -2.58 -14.56
CA ALA A 80 -1.70 -1.13 -14.74
C ALA A 80 -0.31 -0.87 -15.30
N SER A 81 -0.24 -0.22 -16.48
CA SER A 81 1.04 -0.02 -17.16
C SER A 81 2.02 0.51 -16.13
N PRO A 82 3.14 -0.20 -15.84
CA PRO A 82 4.17 0.35 -14.98
C PRO A 82 4.60 1.70 -15.57
N LEU A 83 5.20 2.55 -14.74
CA LEU A 83 5.85 3.77 -15.22
C LEU A 83 6.62 3.43 -16.50
N SER A 84 6.20 3.99 -17.64
CA SER A 84 6.79 3.70 -18.95
C SER A 84 8.10 4.45 -19.16
N VAL A 85 8.79 4.68 -18.05
CA VAL A 85 9.92 5.57 -17.84
C VAL A 85 10.91 4.75 -17.04
N ASP A 86 12.14 4.67 -17.54
CA ASP A 86 13.22 4.08 -16.77
C ASP A 86 13.50 4.98 -15.56
N VAL A 87 13.30 4.43 -14.37
CA VAL A 87 13.41 5.14 -13.09
C VAL A 87 14.50 4.47 -12.29
N ASP A 88 15.66 5.12 -12.20
CA ASP A 88 16.70 4.74 -11.26
C ASP A 88 16.09 4.66 -9.85
N HIS A 89 16.20 3.51 -9.21
CA HIS A 89 15.57 3.19 -7.92
C HIS A 89 16.30 3.85 -6.73
N LEU A 90 16.66 5.12 -6.86
CA LEU A 90 17.55 5.90 -5.99
C LEU A 90 16.87 7.19 -5.49
N TRP A 91 15.55 7.14 -5.31
CA TRP A 91 14.74 8.26 -4.82
C TRP A 91 14.31 8.08 -3.36
N ALA A 92 14.99 7.22 -2.60
CA ALA A 92 14.69 6.83 -1.23
C ALA A 92 13.20 6.48 -1.07
N GLN A 93 12.56 7.00 -0.02
CA GLN A 93 11.12 6.81 0.23
C GLN A 93 10.19 7.47 -0.81
N TYR A 94 10.73 8.12 -1.85
CA TYR A 94 9.94 8.64 -2.97
C TYR A 94 10.04 7.77 -4.23
N SER A 95 10.82 6.68 -4.18
CA SER A 95 10.82 5.65 -5.23
C SER A 95 9.42 5.02 -5.34
N PRO A 96 8.86 4.88 -6.55
CA PRO A 96 7.68 4.04 -6.82
C PRO A 96 7.94 2.58 -6.42
N TYR A 97 6.89 1.76 -6.30
CA TYR A 97 7.08 0.34 -5.99
C TYR A 97 7.84 -0.40 -7.10
N PHE A 98 8.90 -1.12 -6.72
CA PHE A 98 9.55 -2.13 -7.55
C PHE A 98 9.82 -3.42 -6.74
N PRO A 99 9.85 -4.60 -7.38
CA PRO A 99 10.24 -5.84 -6.72
C PRO A 99 11.75 -5.86 -6.48
N VAL A 100 12.17 -5.88 -5.22
CA VAL A 100 13.58 -5.88 -4.81
C VAL A 100 14.28 -7.21 -5.13
N ALA A 101 13.51 -8.28 -5.26
CA ALA A 101 13.97 -9.55 -5.81
C ALA A 101 12.85 -10.20 -6.63
N LYS A 102 13.24 -11.16 -7.49
CA LYS A 102 12.27 -12.09 -8.08
C LYS A 102 11.63 -12.92 -6.96
N TYR A 103 10.31 -12.91 -6.88
CA TYR A 103 9.55 -13.71 -5.91
C TYR A 103 9.99 -15.19 -5.96
N LYS A 104 10.37 -15.73 -4.79
CA LYS A 104 10.76 -17.13 -4.64
C LYS A 104 9.55 -17.93 -4.14
N PRO A 105 9.08 -18.99 -4.84
CA PRO A 105 8.02 -19.85 -4.32
C PRO A 105 8.49 -20.63 -3.08
N LEU A 106 7.53 -21.18 -2.33
CA LEU A 106 7.83 -22.05 -1.20
C LEU A 106 8.51 -23.37 -1.63
N PRO A 107 9.28 -24.02 -0.74
CA PRO A 107 9.78 -25.37 -0.96
C PRO A 107 8.67 -26.38 -1.28
N ARG A 108 8.99 -27.42 -2.07
CA ARG A 108 8.03 -28.47 -2.43
C ARG A 108 7.46 -29.14 -1.16
N GLY A 109 6.13 -29.25 -1.10
CA GLY A 109 5.42 -29.83 0.04
C GLY A 109 5.01 -28.81 1.11
N CYS A 110 5.46 -27.56 1.02
CA CYS A 110 5.01 -26.45 1.86
C CYS A 110 3.89 -25.64 1.19
N LYS A 111 2.94 -25.15 2.00
CA LYS A 111 1.83 -24.29 1.58
C LYS A 111 1.60 -23.17 2.59
N VAL A 112 1.21 -22.00 2.12
CA VAL A 112 0.77 -20.90 2.97
C VAL A 112 -0.59 -21.24 3.58
N SER A 113 -0.77 -20.97 4.88
CA SER A 113 -2.03 -21.15 5.62
C SER A 113 -2.61 -19.83 6.14
N GLN A 114 -1.79 -18.81 6.34
CA GLN A 114 -2.21 -17.45 6.70
C GLN A 114 -1.22 -16.43 6.09
N VAL A 115 -1.70 -15.24 5.76
CA VAL A 115 -0.88 -14.12 5.28
C VAL A 115 -1.23 -12.86 6.07
N ASN A 116 -0.21 -12.12 6.51
CA ASN A 116 -0.33 -10.77 7.06
C ASN A 116 0.48 -9.82 6.18
N ILE A 117 -0.15 -8.76 5.69
CA ILE A 117 0.47 -7.75 4.83
C ILE A 117 0.42 -6.41 5.56
N ILE A 118 1.54 -5.70 5.65
CA ILE A 118 1.53 -4.26 5.89
C ILE A 118 2.05 -3.54 4.66
N GLN A 119 1.27 -2.59 4.16
CA GLN A 119 1.54 -1.86 2.92
C GLN A 119 1.49 -0.35 3.18
N ARG A 120 2.49 0.36 2.65
CA ARG A 120 2.50 1.82 2.64
C ARG A 120 1.45 2.33 1.66
N HIS A 121 0.91 3.52 1.90
CA HIS A 121 0.18 4.24 0.87
C HIS A 121 0.98 4.34 -0.46
N GLY A 122 0.27 4.41 -1.59
CA GLY A 122 0.87 4.60 -2.90
C GLY A 122 1.51 5.98 -3.10
N SER A 123 2.01 6.22 -4.32
CA SER A 123 2.59 7.49 -4.75
C SER A 123 1.63 8.66 -4.52
N ARG A 124 2.17 9.78 -4.03
CA ARG A 124 1.41 10.95 -3.58
C ARG A 124 2.11 12.26 -3.92
N PHE A 125 1.37 13.36 -3.79
CA PHE A 125 1.93 14.70 -3.78
C PHE A 125 2.81 14.95 -2.52
N PRO A 126 3.66 16.00 -2.51
CA PRO A 126 4.37 16.45 -1.30
C PRO A 126 3.39 16.72 -0.14
N THR A 127 3.83 16.51 1.10
CA THR A 127 3.07 17.00 2.27
C THR A 127 3.16 18.52 2.34
N LEU A 128 2.24 19.21 3.03
CA LEU A 128 2.27 20.67 3.19
C LEU A 128 3.68 21.23 3.48
N GLY A 129 4.36 20.74 4.52
CA GLY A 129 5.69 21.21 4.90
C GLY A 129 6.76 20.98 3.84
N ALA A 130 6.73 19.82 3.16
CA ALA A 130 7.65 19.53 2.06
C ALA A 130 7.37 20.40 0.82
N GLY A 131 6.09 20.58 0.47
CA GLY A 131 5.67 21.43 -0.65
C GLY A 131 6.03 22.90 -0.47
N VAL A 132 5.95 23.42 0.77
CA VAL A 132 6.44 24.78 1.11
C VAL A 132 7.95 24.87 0.94
N ALA A 133 8.72 23.91 1.46
CA ALA A 133 10.17 23.92 1.34
C ALA A 133 10.64 23.82 -0.13
N ILE A 134 10.01 22.93 -0.91
CA ILE A 134 10.24 22.82 -2.36
C ILE A 134 9.97 24.15 -3.07
N GLN A 135 8.85 24.82 -2.79
CA GLN A 135 8.54 26.11 -3.39
C GLN A 135 9.53 27.21 -2.99
N VAL A 136 10.04 27.22 -1.76
CA VAL A 136 11.09 28.17 -1.31
C VAL A 136 12.39 27.96 -2.08
N SER A 137 12.84 26.71 -2.23
CA SER A 137 14.07 26.37 -2.95
C SER A 137 13.95 26.60 -4.46
N LEU A 138 12.80 26.27 -5.05
CA LEU A 138 12.46 26.61 -6.42
C LEU A 138 12.44 28.13 -6.64
N ALA A 139 11.84 28.90 -5.72
CA ALA A 139 11.80 30.36 -5.80
C ALA A 139 13.18 31.02 -5.62
N ARG A 140 14.20 30.31 -5.10
CA ARG A 140 15.60 30.73 -5.20
C ARG A 140 16.14 30.46 -6.59
N LEU A 141 16.00 29.23 -7.11
CA LEU A 141 16.46 28.85 -8.45
C LEU A 141 15.90 29.78 -9.55
N LEU A 142 14.61 30.11 -9.48
CA LEU A 142 13.91 31.00 -10.41
C LEU A 142 14.28 32.50 -10.29
N ARG A 143 15.17 32.91 -9.37
CA ARG A 143 15.72 34.28 -9.35
C ARG A 143 16.73 34.52 -10.46
N ALA A 144 17.39 33.45 -10.93
CA ALA A 144 18.29 33.54 -12.07
C ALA A 144 17.49 33.90 -13.33
N ARG A 145 17.92 34.95 -14.02
CA ARG A 145 17.28 35.42 -15.28
C ARG A 145 17.90 34.81 -16.52
N ASN A 146 19.13 34.32 -16.41
CA ASN A 146 19.90 33.69 -17.47
C ASN A 146 20.34 32.31 -16.97
N PHE A 147 20.18 31.29 -17.81
CA PHE A 147 20.70 29.94 -17.57
C PHE A 147 21.79 29.63 -18.58
N THR A 148 22.93 29.12 -18.12
CA THR A 148 24.07 28.75 -18.98
C THR A 148 24.11 27.25 -19.28
N ASP A 149 23.44 26.42 -18.47
CA ASP A 149 23.19 25.01 -18.75
C ASP A 149 21.86 24.85 -19.51
N PRO A 150 21.84 24.30 -20.74
CA PRO A 150 20.60 24.09 -21.50
C PRO A 150 19.57 23.23 -20.78
N ARG A 151 19.98 22.36 -19.84
CA ARG A 151 19.07 21.51 -19.06
C ARG A 151 18.18 22.32 -18.09
N LEU A 152 18.56 23.56 -17.78
CA LEU A 152 17.74 24.50 -16.99
C LEU A 152 16.77 25.32 -17.86
N ALA A 153 16.83 25.23 -19.19
CA ALA A 153 16.04 26.11 -20.08
C ALA A 153 14.51 25.96 -19.89
N PHE A 154 14.02 24.80 -19.43
CA PHE A 154 12.60 24.58 -19.13
C PHE A 154 12.08 25.51 -18.00
N LEU A 155 12.96 25.98 -17.12
CA LEU A 155 12.61 26.86 -16.00
C LEU A 155 12.05 28.21 -16.43
N ALA A 156 12.37 28.69 -17.65
CA ALA A 156 11.86 29.95 -18.17
C ALA A 156 10.32 30.01 -18.25
N ASN A 157 9.67 28.84 -18.43
CA ASN A 157 8.21 28.70 -18.50
C ASN A 157 7.68 27.73 -17.43
N TYR A 158 8.44 27.44 -16.37
CA TYR A 158 8.07 26.42 -15.39
C TYR A 158 6.99 26.89 -14.41
N THR A 159 5.95 26.06 -14.27
CA THR A 159 4.86 26.20 -13.30
C THR A 159 4.92 25.06 -12.28
N TYR A 160 4.86 25.40 -10.98
CA TYR A 160 4.69 24.40 -9.92
C TYR A 160 3.22 23.97 -9.86
N GLU A 161 2.94 22.74 -10.30
CA GLU A 161 1.58 22.21 -10.50
C GLU A 161 1.23 21.05 -9.55
N LEU A 162 2.13 20.73 -8.62
CA LEU A 162 1.90 19.65 -7.67
C LEU A 162 0.85 20.05 -6.62
N GLY A 163 -0.11 19.16 -6.38
CA GLY A 163 -1.03 19.26 -5.26
C GLY A 163 -0.35 19.05 -3.91
N GLN A 164 -1.14 18.71 -2.90
CA GLN A 164 -0.69 18.56 -1.51
C GLN A 164 -1.29 17.31 -0.87
N ASP A 165 -0.47 16.53 -0.19
CA ASP A 165 -0.77 15.33 0.64
C ASP A 165 -1.46 14.13 -0.03
N ASP A 166 -2.29 14.37 -1.04
CA ASP A 166 -3.20 13.43 -1.69
C ASP A 166 -2.49 12.37 -2.54
N LEU A 167 -3.14 11.21 -2.65
CA LEU A 167 -2.72 10.11 -3.51
C LEU A 167 -2.82 10.52 -4.98
N VAL A 168 -1.75 10.32 -5.75
CA VAL A 168 -1.79 10.59 -7.20
C VAL A 168 -2.39 9.41 -7.96
N ALA A 169 -2.80 9.62 -9.21
CA ALA A 169 -3.35 8.56 -10.04
C ALA A 169 -2.41 7.34 -10.20
N LEU A 170 -1.08 7.54 -10.13
CA LEU A 170 -0.15 6.41 -10.06
C LEU A 170 -0.29 5.61 -8.77
N GLY A 171 -0.37 6.27 -7.60
CA GLY A 171 -0.47 5.60 -6.30
C GLY A 171 -1.74 4.78 -6.09
N ALA A 172 -2.85 5.25 -6.66
CA ALA A 172 -4.07 4.46 -6.79
C ALA A 172 -3.83 3.17 -7.61
N SER A 173 -3.19 3.30 -8.78
CA SER A 173 -2.80 2.19 -9.66
C SER A 173 -1.83 1.20 -9.01
N GLU A 174 -0.83 1.67 -8.26
CA GLU A 174 0.11 0.83 -7.52
C GLU A 174 -0.60 -0.01 -6.46
N SER A 175 -1.57 0.59 -5.77
CA SER A 175 -2.34 -0.09 -4.71
C SER A 175 -3.31 -1.11 -5.29
N PHE A 176 -4.01 -0.77 -6.39
CA PHE A 176 -4.85 -1.70 -7.16
C PHE A 176 -4.04 -2.89 -7.68
N SER A 177 -2.88 -2.64 -8.28
CA SER A 177 -2.00 -3.69 -8.83
C SER A 177 -1.44 -4.60 -7.73
N ALA A 178 -1.14 -4.04 -6.55
CA ALA A 178 -0.82 -4.84 -5.37
C ALA A 178 -2.00 -5.75 -4.98
N GLY A 179 -3.23 -5.23 -4.91
CA GLY A 179 -4.43 -6.02 -4.61
C GLY A 179 -4.62 -7.22 -5.55
N ALA A 180 -4.49 -6.97 -6.86
CA ALA A 180 -4.56 -8.00 -7.89
C ALA A 180 -3.45 -9.06 -7.74
N LEU A 181 -2.21 -8.63 -7.51
CA LEU A 181 -1.06 -9.53 -7.29
C LEU A 181 -1.25 -10.43 -6.06
N GLN A 182 -1.76 -9.89 -4.95
CA GLN A 182 -1.96 -10.67 -3.73
C GLN A 182 -3.13 -11.65 -3.85
N PHE A 183 -4.16 -11.33 -4.67
CA PHE A 183 -5.16 -12.32 -5.03
C PHE A 183 -4.52 -13.48 -5.79
N GLU A 184 -3.80 -13.23 -6.90
CA GLU A 184 -3.20 -14.31 -7.69
C GLU A 184 -2.19 -15.15 -6.89
N ARG A 185 -1.41 -14.52 -6.02
CA ARG A 185 -0.42 -15.22 -5.17
C ARG A 185 -1.05 -16.11 -4.10
N TYR A 186 -2.23 -15.74 -3.56
CA TYR A 186 -2.83 -16.40 -2.39
C TYR A 186 -4.28 -16.89 -2.58
N ARG A 187 -4.80 -16.91 -3.80
CA ARG A 187 -6.16 -17.38 -4.14
C ARG A 187 -6.54 -18.72 -3.49
N ASP A 188 -5.58 -19.63 -3.35
CA ASP A 188 -5.75 -20.96 -2.76
C ASP A 188 -6.28 -20.93 -1.30
N ILE A 189 -6.09 -19.84 -0.56
CA ILE A 189 -6.58 -19.66 0.83
C ILE A 189 -7.77 -18.69 0.97
N VAL A 190 -8.27 -18.12 -0.14
CA VAL A 190 -9.41 -17.18 -0.16
C VAL A 190 -10.74 -17.94 -0.18
N ARG A 191 -11.72 -17.56 0.64
CA ARG A 191 -13.06 -18.18 0.72
C ARG A 191 -14.13 -17.11 0.94
N HIS A 192 -15.37 -17.32 0.49
CA HIS A 192 -16.44 -16.31 0.63
C HIS A 192 -16.74 -15.93 2.09
N GLY A 193 -16.74 -16.90 3.02
CA GLY A 193 -16.88 -16.63 4.46
C GLY A 193 -15.61 -16.10 5.14
N ASN A 194 -14.46 -16.12 4.43
CA ASN A 194 -13.16 -15.71 4.94
C ASN A 194 -12.41 -14.79 3.97
N LEU A 195 -13.05 -13.65 3.67
CA LEU A 195 -12.43 -12.57 2.90
C LEU A 195 -11.28 -11.90 3.70
N PRO A 196 -10.32 -11.26 3.01
CA PRO A 196 -9.28 -10.45 3.65
C PRO A 196 -9.86 -9.43 4.65
N PHE A 197 -9.28 -9.37 5.85
CA PHE A 197 -9.58 -8.34 6.82
C PHE A 197 -8.61 -7.18 6.64
N VAL A 198 -9.14 -6.01 6.28
CA VAL A 198 -8.34 -4.86 5.83
C VAL A 198 -8.47 -3.71 6.84
N ARG A 199 -7.35 -3.24 7.39
CA ARG A 199 -7.28 -2.03 8.23
C ARG A 199 -6.52 -0.91 7.53
N ALA A 200 -6.78 0.34 7.89
CA ALA A 200 -6.03 1.50 7.42
C ALA A 200 -5.89 2.54 8.54
N SER A 201 -4.71 3.17 8.66
CA SER A 201 -4.55 4.42 9.41
C SER A 201 -5.35 5.54 8.73
N SER A 202 -5.91 6.50 9.50
CA SER A 202 -6.95 7.41 9.04
C SER A 202 -6.52 8.53 8.08
N SER A 203 -5.25 8.62 7.69
CA SER A 203 -4.85 9.57 6.64
C SER A 203 -5.52 9.23 5.31
N LYS A 204 -6.12 10.23 4.65
CA LYS A 204 -6.88 10.10 3.40
C LYS A 204 -6.18 9.21 2.36
N ARG A 205 -4.93 9.50 2.02
CA ARG A 205 -4.10 8.72 1.07
C ARG A 205 -3.92 7.24 1.45
N VAL A 206 -3.95 6.91 2.75
CA VAL A 206 -3.79 5.55 3.28
C VAL A 206 -5.12 4.78 3.10
N VAL A 207 -6.24 5.41 3.45
CA VAL A 207 -7.59 4.88 3.23
C VAL A 207 -7.90 4.71 1.73
N GLU A 208 -7.50 5.67 0.89
CA GLU A 208 -7.62 5.59 -0.57
C GLU A 208 -6.76 4.45 -1.15
N SER A 209 -5.54 4.25 -0.64
CA SER A 209 -4.69 3.12 -1.03
C SER A 209 -5.33 1.79 -0.66
N ALA A 210 -5.86 1.65 0.56
CA ALA A 210 -6.59 0.47 1.01
C ALA A 210 -7.82 0.18 0.15
N THR A 211 -8.57 1.22 -0.21
CA THR A 211 -9.75 1.14 -1.08
C THR A 211 -9.39 0.64 -2.48
N ASN A 212 -8.36 1.23 -3.10
CA ASN A 212 -7.87 0.80 -4.41
C ASN A 212 -7.34 -0.65 -4.38
N TRP A 213 -6.65 -1.05 -3.31
CA TRP A 213 -6.22 -2.45 -3.12
C TRP A 213 -7.41 -3.41 -3.07
N THR A 214 -8.48 -3.08 -2.33
CA THR A 214 -9.67 -3.93 -2.27
C THR A 214 -10.37 -4.05 -3.62
N ALA A 215 -10.38 -2.99 -4.43
CA ALA A 215 -10.90 -3.01 -5.80
C ALA A 215 -10.03 -3.88 -6.73
N GLY A 216 -8.70 -3.80 -6.62
CA GLY A 216 -7.78 -4.64 -7.39
C GLY A 216 -7.88 -6.13 -7.07
N PHE A 217 -8.04 -6.46 -5.79
CA PHE A 217 -8.30 -7.83 -5.34
C PHE A 217 -9.63 -8.36 -5.88
N ALA A 218 -10.70 -7.55 -5.81
CA ALA A 218 -12.01 -7.90 -6.36
C ALA A 218 -11.96 -8.13 -7.88
N SER A 219 -11.32 -7.21 -8.61
CA SER A 219 -11.17 -7.29 -10.06
C SER A 219 -10.42 -8.55 -10.50
N ALA A 220 -9.26 -8.85 -9.88
CA ALA A 220 -8.50 -10.06 -10.18
C ALA A 220 -9.28 -11.36 -9.85
N SER A 221 -10.18 -11.32 -8.86
CA SER A 221 -11.08 -12.43 -8.57
C SER A 221 -12.26 -12.59 -9.55
N ASN A 222 -12.32 -11.81 -10.64
CA ASN A 222 -13.50 -11.66 -11.49
C ASN A 222 -14.75 -11.32 -10.67
N GLU A 223 -14.62 -10.38 -9.73
CA GLU A 223 -15.67 -9.93 -8.82
C GLU A 223 -16.26 -11.00 -7.88
N MET A 224 -15.65 -12.19 -7.77
CA MET A 224 -16.12 -13.25 -6.86
C MET A 224 -15.83 -12.95 -5.38
N PHE A 225 -14.72 -12.29 -5.07
CA PHE A 225 -14.29 -12.01 -3.70
C PHE A 225 -14.08 -10.50 -3.51
N LYS A 226 -15.04 -9.84 -2.85
CA LYS A 226 -15.04 -8.37 -2.67
C LYS A 226 -14.71 -8.00 -1.22
N PRO A 227 -13.43 -7.94 -0.81
CA PRO A 227 -13.05 -7.40 0.49
C PRO A 227 -13.42 -5.91 0.57
N LYS A 228 -13.48 -5.39 1.80
CA LYS A 228 -13.68 -3.96 2.08
C LYS A 228 -12.70 -3.50 3.15
N VAL A 229 -12.39 -2.21 3.16
CA VAL A 229 -11.76 -1.57 4.33
C VAL A 229 -12.67 -1.81 5.53
N SER A 230 -12.20 -2.62 6.47
CA SER A 230 -12.98 -3.21 7.56
C SER A 230 -12.90 -2.38 8.83
N LEU A 231 -11.79 -1.68 9.03
CA LEU A 231 -11.55 -0.76 10.15
C LEU A 231 -10.64 0.38 9.71
N ILE A 232 -10.93 1.61 10.16
CA ILE A 232 -10.06 2.76 10.03
C ILE A 232 -9.61 3.16 11.44
N LEU A 233 -8.31 3.19 11.67
CA LEU A 233 -7.69 3.57 12.95
C LEU A 233 -7.38 5.07 12.93
N LEU A 234 -7.85 5.79 13.95
CA LEU A 234 -7.74 7.25 14.00
C LEU A 234 -6.35 7.67 14.48
N GLU A 235 -5.60 8.38 13.63
CA GLU A 235 -4.19 8.77 13.85
C GLU A 235 -3.92 9.66 15.08
N TYR A 236 -4.96 10.11 15.78
CA TYR A 236 -4.89 10.91 17.00
C TYR A 236 -5.29 10.13 18.26
N LEU A 237 -5.51 8.81 18.13
CA LEU A 237 -5.77 7.86 19.20
C LEU A 237 -4.70 6.75 19.17
N ASN A 238 -4.92 5.69 19.95
CA ASN A 238 -4.15 4.45 19.86
C ASN A 238 -4.32 3.80 18.47
N ASP A 239 -3.25 3.85 17.67
CA ASP A 239 -3.17 3.33 16.30
C ASP A 239 -1.77 2.74 16.05
N THR A 240 -1.69 1.41 15.91
CA THR A 240 -0.45 0.68 15.61
C THR A 240 0.08 0.90 14.19
N LEU A 241 -0.70 1.56 13.33
CA LEU A 241 -0.35 1.88 11.94
C LEU A 241 0.18 3.30 11.77
N THR A 242 0.39 4.06 12.87
CA THR A 242 1.01 5.38 12.86
C THR A 242 2.07 5.53 13.97
N ASN A 243 3.06 6.38 13.76
CA ASN A 243 4.19 6.57 14.69
C ASN A 243 3.98 7.75 15.65
N LYS A 244 2.73 8.22 15.83
CA LYS A 244 2.38 9.47 16.55
C LYS A 244 2.34 9.35 18.08
N MET A 245 2.44 8.14 18.63
CA MET A 245 2.36 7.88 20.07
C MET A 245 3.72 7.94 20.80
N CYS A 246 4.70 8.68 20.29
CA CYS A 246 5.99 8.83 20.97
C CYS A 246 6.55 10.25 20.86
N PRO A 247 6.02 11.22 21.64
CA PRO A 247 6.41 12.63 21.52
C PRO A 247 7.87 12.90 21.91
N ASN A 248 8.46 12.10 22.80
CA ASN A 248 9.89 12.19 23.14
C ASN A 248 10.83 11.55 22.09
N ALA A 249 10.34 10.97 21.00
CA ALA A 249 11.20 10.43 19.95
C ALA A 249 12.00 11.55 19.26
N GLY A 250 13.30 11.32 19.06
CA GLY A 250 14.18 12.25 18.38
C GLY A 250 13.92 12.36 16.87
N ASN A 251 14.79 13.11 16.20
CA ASN A 251 14.79 13.27 14.74
C ASN A 251 16.20 13.01 14.19
N ALA A 252 16.30 12.87 12.87
CA ALA A 252 17.56 12.61 12.17
C ALA A 252 18.34 13.87 11.75
N ASN A 253 17.92 15.07 12.21
CA ASN A 253 18.35 16.33 11.58
C ASN A 253 19.87 16.53 11.63
N GLU A 254 20.52 16.17 12.73
CA GLU A 254 21.99 16.27 12.88
C GLU A 254 22.70 15.46 11.79
N GLN A 255 22.33 14.19 11.63
CA GLN A 255 22.95 13.27 10.68
C GLN A 255 22.63 13.66 9.23
N THR A 256 21.37 14.04 8.95
CA THR A 256 20.98 14.47 7.60
C THR A 256 21.60 15.82 7.21
N HIS A 257 21.75 16.77 8.14
CA HIS A 257 22.43 18.04 7.88
C HIS A 257 23.94 17.84 7.69
N HIS A 258 24.57 16.93 8.44
CA HIS A 258 25.99 16.62 8.24
C HIS A 258 26.23 16.08 6.83
N TRP A 259 25.48 15.05 6.42
CA TRP A 259 25.58 14.48 5.08
C TRP A 259 25.22 15.47 3.98
N GLN A 260 24.13 16.23 4.14
CA GLN A 260 23.76 17.32 3.23
C GLN A 260 24.91 18.30 3.03
N SER A 261 25.60 18.69 4.10
CA SER A 261 26.76 19.58 3.99
C SER A 261 27.92 18.97 3.20
N ILE A 262 27.94 17.67 2.92
CA ILE A 262 28.98 17.01 2.13
C ILE A 262 28.52 16.92 0.67
N PHE A 263 27.39 16.28 0.40
CA PHE A 263 26.96 16.01 -0.99
C PHE A 263 26.32 17.22 -1.68
N ALA A 264 25.69 18.14 -0.95
CA ALA A 264 25.00 19.28 -1.55
C ALA A 264 25.96 20.37 -2.06
N ARG A 265 27.09 20.62 -1.37
CA ARG A 265 28.06 21.69 -1.75
C ARG A 265 28.49 21.67 -3.23
N PRO A 266 28.96 20.56 -3.82
CA PRO A 266 29.32 20.53 -5.25
C PRO A 266 28.12 20.81 -6.17
N ILE A 267 26.92 20.35 -5.78
CA ILE A 267 25.67 20.57 -6.51
C ILE A 267 25.27 22.05 -6.47
N VAL A 268 25.33 22.68 -5.29
CA VAL A 268 25.11 24.13 -5.09
C VAL A 268 26.06 24.95 -5.95
N HIS A 269 27.36 24.59 -5.97
CA HIS A 269 28.35 25.29 -6.79
C HIS A 269 28.02 25.20 -8.29
N ARG A 270 27.75 23.98 -8.77
CA ARG A 270 27.37 23.70 -10.16
C ARG A 270 26.10 24.42 -10.58
N LEU A 271 25.05 24.38 -9.77
CA LEU A 271 23.77 25.00 -10.07
C LEU A 271 23.83 26.54 -9.98
N ASN A 272 24.56 27.13 -9.04
CA ASN A 272 24.73 28.59 -8.97
C ASN A 272 25.60 29.14 -10.13
N GLN A 273 26.54 28.35 -10.66
CA GLN A 273 27.26 28.69 -11.90
C GLN A 273 26.34 28.58 -13.14
N ALA A 274 25.47 27.57 -13.16
CA ALA A 274 24.51 27.32 -14.24
C ALA A 274 23.34 28.33 -14.23
N ALA A 275 23.01 28.89 -13.07
CA ALA A 275 21.92 29.84 -12.84
C ALA A 275 22.41 31.07 -12.03
N PRO A 276 23.20 31.99 -12.63
CA PRO A 276 23.72 33.15 -11.91
C PRO A 276 22.61 34.01 -11.29
N GLY A 277 22.71 34.24 -9.98
CA GLY A 277 21.72 34.98 -9.19
C GLY A 277 20.67 34.12 -8.47
N ALA A 278 20.67 32.79 -8.67
CA ALA A 278 19.82 31.87 -7.91
C ALA A 278 20.09 31.93 -6.39
N ASN A 279 21.38 31.97 -6.01
CA ASN A 279 21.85 31.99 -4.62
C ASN A 279 21.29 30.82 -3.80
N LEU A 280 21.36 29.61 -4.37
CA LEU A 280 21.06 28.35 -3.69
C LEU A 280 22.07 28.09 -2.56
N VAL A 281 21.62 27.42 -1.51
CA VAL A 281 22.44 26.90 -0.41
C VAL A 281 22.14 25.42 -0.16
N ASP A 282 22.96 24.72 0.63
CA ASP A 282 22.90 23.26 0.81
C ASP A 282 21.51 22.70 1.15
N ILE A 283 20.70 23.44 1.92
CA ILE A 283 19.33 23.05 2.30
C ILE A 283 18.38 22.94 1.10
N ASP A 284 18.65 23.67 0.01
CA ASP A 284 17.80 23.69 -1.19
C ASP A 284 17.91 22.40 -2.01
N ILE A 285 19.04 21.71 -1.93
CA ILE A 285 19.36 20.62 -2.85
C ILE A 285 18.43 19.41 -2.69
N PRO A 286 18.18 18.83 -1.50
CA PRO A 286 17.26 17.71 -1.39
C PRO A 286 15.83 18.06 -1.81
N TYR A 287 15.40 19.32 -1.63
CA TYR A 287 14.08 19.75 -2.06
C TYR A 287 13.98 19.89 -3.58
N LEU A 288 14.98 20.49 -4.23
CA LEU A 288 15.07 20.53 -5.71
C LEU A 288 15.21 19.13 -6.32
N MET A 289 16.00 18.24 -5.69
CA MET A 289 16.10 16.85 -6.11
C MET A 289 14.77 16.12 -5.97
N SER A 290 13.99 16.39 -4.91
CA SER A 290 12.67 15.76 -4.70
C SER A 290 11.61 16.13 -5.74
N LEU A 291 11.79 17.22 -6.51
CA LEU A 291 10.90 17.51 -7.65
C LEU A 291 10.96 16.41 -8.71
N CYS A 292 12.13 15.79 -8.92
CA CYS A 292 12.27 14.67 -9.87
C CYS A 292 11.27 13.52 -9.58
N PRO A 293 11.26 12.86 -8.41
CA PRO A 293 10.27 11.84 -8.08
C PRO A 293 8.84 12.40 -8.05
N PHE A 294 8.59 13.53 -7.36
CA PHE A 294 7.22 14.01 -7.15
C PHE A 294 6.50 14.40 -8.45
N GLU A 295 7.19 15.09 -9.36
CA GLU A 295 6.64 15.36 -10.69
C GLU A 295 6.52 14.08 -11.53
N THR A 296 7.50 13.18 -11.47
CA THR A 296 7.45 11.94 -12.27
C THR A 296 6.27 11.06 -11.89
N VAL A 297 5.97 10.90 -10.60
CA VAL A 297 4.80 10.11 -10.15
C VAL A 297 3.46 10.81 -10.41
N ALA A 298 3.42 12.14 -10.33
CA ALA A 298 2.21 12.92 -10.60
C ALA A 298 1.87 12.99 -12.10
N LYS A 299 2.86 13.28 -12.94
CA LYS A 299 2.74 13.47 -14.41
C LYS A 299 2.94 12.17 -15.21
N ARG A 300 3.30 11.06 -14.54
CA ARG A 300 3.61 9.73 -15.13
C ARG A 300 4.67 9.78 -16.26
N THR A 301 5.52 10.80 -16.27
CA THR A 301 6.55 11.10 -17.28
C THR A 301 7.78 11.64 -16.55
N LYS A 302 9.00 11.28 -16.97
CA LYS A 302 10.23 11.76 -16.30
C LYS A 302 10.25 13.28 -16.22
N SER A 303 10.43 13.82 -15.02
CA SER A 303 10.57 15.26 -14.81
C SER A 303 11.92 15.77 -15.33
N HIS A 304 11.93 16.97 -15.91
CA HIS A 304 13.17 17.65 -16.30
C HIS A 304 14.09 17.96 -15.09
N PHE A 305 13.56 18.02 -13.86
CA PHE A 305 14.40 18.10 -12.66
C PHE A 305 15.30 16.88 -12.49
N CYS A 306 14.94 15.71 -13.02
CA CYS A 306 15.80 14.53 -12.97
C CYS A 306 17.10 14.72 -13.75
N ASP A 307 17.05 15.43 -14.88
CA ASP A 307 18.21 15.61 -15.77
C ASP A 307 19.20 16.67 -15.25
N LEU A 308 18.82 17.42 -14.20
CA LEU A 308 19.68 18.37 -13.51
C LEU A 308 20.71 17.70 -12.58
N PHE A 309 20.52 16.41 -12.26
CA PHE A 309 21.35 15.66 -11.33
C PHE A 309 21.94 14.40 -11.98
N THR A 310 23.10 13.96 -11.49
CA THR A 310 23.75 12.72 -11.94
C THR A 310 23.28 11.52 -11.12
N GLN A 311 23.53 10.30 -11.61
CA GLN A 311 23.25 9.07 -10.85
C GLN A 311 23.97 9.08 -9.48
N GLN A 312 25.23 9.52 -9.41
CA GLN A 312 26.01 9.61 -8.17
C GLN A 312 25.41 10.62 -7.18
N GLU A 313 24.85 11.73 -7.68
CA GLU A 313 24.12 12.68 -6.84
C GLU A 313 22.81 12.04 -6.32
N PHE A 314 22.11 11.21 -7.12
CA PHE A 314 20.97 10.42 -6.65
C PHE A 314 21.36 9.30 -5.67
N GLU A 315 22.53 8.66 -5.80
CA GLU A 315 23.06 7.72 -4.80
C GLU A 315 23.29 8.43 -3.44
N ALA A 316 23.73 9.70 -3.47
CA ALA A 316 23.83 10.52 -2.27
C ALA A 316 22.46 10.95 -1.71
N PHE A 317 21.45 11.15 -2.56
CA PHE A 317 20.07 11.42 -2.16
C PHE A 317 19.38 10.19 -1.56
N GLU A 318 19.63 9.00 -2.10
CA GLU A 318 19.25 7.72 -1.49
C GLU A 318 19.82 7.65 -0.07
N TYR A 319 21.13 7.94 0.11
CA TYR A 319 21.76 7.90 1.43
C TYR A 319 21.24 8.97 2.41
N TYR A 320 20.86 10.15 1.91
CA TYR A 320 20.16 11.15 2.71
C TYR A 320 18.82 10.62 3.25
N GLY A 321 18.09 9.85 2.43
CA GLY A 321 16.92 9.11 2.87
C GLY A 321 17.24 7.98 3.85
N ASP A 322 18.31 7.23 3.62
CA ASP A 322 18.79 6.16 4.50
C ASP A 322 19.05 6.68 5.91
N LEU A 323 19.83 7.77 6.04
CA LEU A 323 20.08 8.46 7.30
C LEU A 323 18.78 8.98 7.93
N ASN A 324 17.89 9.61 7.15
CA ASN A 324 16.62 10.12 7.65
C ASN A 324 15.76 9.03 8.30
N LYS A 325 15.67 7.85 7.67
CA LYS A 325 14.89 6.74 8.23
C LYS A 325 15.63 6.01 9.36
N PHE A 326 16.93 5.81 9.24
CA PHE A 326 17.73 5.10 10.24
C PHE A 326 17.77 5.83 11.59
N TYR A 327 18.04 7.14 11.57
CA TYR A 327 18.12 7.99 12.76
C TYR A 327 16.79 8.65 13.16
N GLY A 328 15.77 8.60 12.29
CA GLY A 328 14.42 9.08 12.60
C GLY A 328 13.51 8.02 13.23
N PHE A 329 13.58 6.77 12.75
CA PHE A 329 12.59 5.73 13.10
C PHE A 329 13.21 4.32 13.25
N GLY A 330 14.44 4.12 12.79
CA GLY A 330 15.15 2.84 12.79
C GLY A 330 16.04 2.62 14.01
N TYR A 331 17.10 1.83 13.82
CA TYR A 331 18.07 1.47 14.88
C TYR A 331 18.93 2.64 15.37
N GLY A 332 19.10 3.69 14.57
CA GLY A 332 19.83 4.90 14.98
C GLY A 332 19.04 5.80 15.91
N GLN A 333 17.73 5.57 16.09
CA GLN A 333 16.87 6.32 16.98
C GLN A 333 16.59 5.53 18.26
N THR A 334 16.93 6.10 19.42
CA THR A 334 16.72 5.47 20.75
C THR A 334 15.29 4.99 20.95
N LEU A 335 14.30 5.79 20.55
CA LEU A 335 12.87 5.43 20.61
C LEU A 335 12.29 5.05 19.24
N GLY A 336 13.12 4.64 18.28
CA GLY A 336 12.67 4.27 16.92
C GLY A 336 11.92 2.94 16.94
N ARG A 337 12.61 1.89 17.38
CA ARG A 337 12.09 0.51 17.45
C ARG A 337 10.79 0.38 18.25
N VAL A 338 10.64 1.13 19.34
CA VAL A 338 9.45 1.01 20.19
C VAL A 338 8.16 1.46 19.49
N GLN A 339 8.27 2.37 18.51
CA GLN A 339 7.14 2.83 17.69
C GLN A 339 6.59 1.76 16.72
N GLY A 340 7.13 0.55 16.71
CA GLY A 340 6.60 -0.61 15.97
C GLY A 340 6.09 -1.76 16.84
N VAL A 341 6.21 -1.67 18.18
CA VAL A 341 5.97 -2.80 19.10
C VAL A 341 4.50 -3.26 19.08
N GLY A 342 3.54 -2.34 19.10
CA GLY A 342 2.12 -2.68 19.11
C GLY A 342 1.72 -3.52 17.89
N TYR A 343 2.20 -3.15 16.70
CA TYR A 343 1.97 -3.92 15.47
C TYR A 343 2.61 -5.31 15.51
N VAL A 344 3.81 -5.45 16.10
CA VAL A 344 4.45 -6.76 16.26
C VAL A 344 3.63 -7.66 17.20
N ASN A 345 3.11 -7.11 18.31
CA ASN A 345 2.26 -7.86 19.23
C ASN A 345 0.91 -8.27 18.59
N GLU A 346 0.32 -7.41 17.74
CA GLU A 346 -0.83 -7.75 16.90
C GLU A 346 -0.52 -8.86 15.88
N LEU A 347 0.64 -8.81 15.21
CA LEU A 347 1.08 -9.83 14.26
C LEU A 347 1.27 -11.19 14.97
N LEU A 348 1.87 -11.20 16.16
CA LEU A 348 2.03 -12.40 16.98
C LEU A 348 0.67 -12.99 17.41
N ALA A 349 -0.30 -12.14 17.78
CA ALA A 349 -1.65 -12.57 18.10
C ALA A 349 -2.32 -13.30 16.91
N ARG A 350 -2.27 -12.71 15.72
CA ARG A 350 -2.82 -13.31 14.48
C ARG A 350 -2.11 -14.61 14.08
N LEU A 351 -0.78 -14.65 14.16
CA LEU A 351 0.02 -15.84 13.82
C LEU A 351 -0.22 -17.00 14.81
N THR A 352 -0.46 -16.71 16.09
CA THR A 352 -0.65 -17.73 17.14
C THR A 352 -2.12 -18.06 17.44
N GLY A 353 -3.07 -17.26 16.96
CA GLY A 353 -4.49 -17.39 17.28
C GLY A 353 -4.83 -17.04 18.74
N LYS A 354 -3.98 -16.24 19.41
CA LYS A 354 -4.13 -15.84 20.82
C LYS A 354 -4.52 -14.36 20.91
N PRO A 355 -5.18 -13.91 21.99
CA PRO A 355 -5.46 -12.49 22.21
C PRO A 355 -4.18 -11.64 22.20
N VAL A 356 -4.30 -10.37 21.79
CA VAL A 356 -3.20 -9.39 21.83
C VAL A 356 -2.76 -9.18 23.28
N GLN A 357 -1.44 -9.19 23.51
CA GLN A 357 -0.81 -8.86 24.78
C GLN A 357 0.14 -7.69 24.51
N ASP A 358 -0.31 -6.48 24.85
CA ASP A 358 0.42 -5.24 24.59
C ASP A 358 -0.08 -4.12 25.51
N HIS A 359 0.85 -3.30 25.98
CA HIS A 359 0.61 -2.08 26.74
C HIS A 359 1.17 -0.83 26.06
N THR A 360 1.51 -0.92 24.77
CA THR A 360 2.11 0.15 23.98
C THR A 360 1.07 0.92 23.15
N GLN A 361 1.04 0.70 21.84
CA GLN A 361 0.26 1.48 20.87
C GLN A 361 -1.13 0.89 20.57
N THR A 362 -1.40 -0.33 21.06
CA THR A 362 -2.65 -1.05 20.77
C THR A 362 -3.89 -0.37 21.34
N ASN A 363 -5.04 -0.62 20.71
CA ASN A 363 -6.32 -0.15 21.20
C ASN A 363 -7.08 -1.34 21.75
N ARG A 364 -6.94 -1.57 23.06
CA ARG A 364 -7.51 -2.75 23.75
C ARG A 364 -9.02 -2.96 23.51
N THR A 365 -9.78 -1.90 23.26
CA THR A 365 -11.21 -1.99 22.91
C THR A 365 -11.43 -2.55 21.50
N LEU A 366 -10.59 -2.18 20.54
CA LEU A 366 -10.64 -2.71 19.18
C LEU A 366 -10.06 -4.13 19.11
N ASP A 367 -8.98 -4.39 19.84
CA ASP A 367 -8.20 -5.63 19.75
C ASP A 367 -8.78 -6.80 20.57
N SER A 368 -9.67 -6.51 21.53
CA SER A 368 -10.43 -7.52 22.27
C SER A 368 -11.71 -7.99 21.57
N SER A 369 -12.15 -7.31 20.52
CA SER A 369 -13.39 -7.62 19.79
C SER A 369 -13.11 -8.38 18.50
N PRO A 370 -13.73 -9.56 18.26
CA PRO A 370 -13.54 -10.33 17.03
C PRO A 370 -14.12 -9.64 15.78
N VAL A 371 -14.87 -8.54 15.94
CA VAL A 371 -15.36 -7.72 14.82
C VAL A 371 -14.26 -6.80 14.28
N THR A 372 -13.45 -6.23 15.17
CA THR A 372 -12.42 -5.22 14.86
C THR A 372 -11.00 -5.80 14.88
N PHE A 373 -10.79 -6.97 15.49
CA PHE A 373 -9.56 -7.75 15.43
C PHE A 373 -9.85 -9.28 15.42
N PRO A 374 -10.37 -9.83 14.30
CA PRO A 374 -10.61 -11.27 14.18
C PRO A 374 -9.31 -12.07 14.17
N LEU A 375 -9.22 -13.18 14.91
CA LEU A 375 -8.04 -14.07 14.93
C LEU A 375 -8.12 -15.27 13.97
N ASN A 376 -9.20 -15.38 13.18
CA ASN A 376 -9.53 -16.54 12.35
C ASN A 376 -9.46 -16.26 10.83
N ARG A 377 -8.79 -15.19 10.39
CA ARG A 377 -8.69 -14.84 8.97
C ARG A 377 -7.51 -15.53 8.30
N SER A 378 -7.68 -15.91 7.04
CA SER A 378 -6.58 -16.41 6.20
C SER A 378 -5.69 -15.28 5.70
N ILE A 379 -6.23 -14.07 5.50
CA ILE A 379 -5.51 -12.91 4.97
C ILE A 379 -5.85 -11.68 5.80
N TYR A 380 -4.80 -11.00 6.26
CA TYR A 380 -4.85 -9.69 6.92
C TYR A 380 -4.07 -8.68 6.08
N VAL A 381 -4.58 -7.46 5.98
CA VAL A 381 -3.92 -6.36 5.25
C VAL A 381 -4.05 -5.08 6.06
N ASP A 382 -2.93 -4.43 6.36
CA ASP A 382 -2.88 -3.20 7.12
C ASP A 382 -2.22 -2.09 6.27
N PHE A 383 -2.87 -0.92 6.16
CA PHE A 383 -2.34 0.22 5.42
C PHE A 383 -1.77 1.29 6.34
N SER A 384 -0.53 1.70 6.08
CA SER A 384 0.30 2.51 6.99
C SER A 384 1.20 3.50 6.22
N HIS A 385 2.18 4.08 6.92
CA HIS A 385 3.18 5.03 6.43
C HIS A 385 4.59 4.43 6.47
N ASP A 386 5.54 5.03 5.75
CA ASP A 386 6.95 4.63 5.75
C ASP A 386 7.58 4.64 7.15
N ASN A 387 7.37 5.70 7.93
CA ASN A 387 7.96 5.86 9.25
C ASN A 387 7.56 4.70 10.20
N THR A 388 6.27 4.37 10.26
CA THR A 388 5.78 3.24 11.06
C THR A 388 6.35 1.91 10.56
N MET A 389 6.39 1.69 9.25
CA MET A 389 6.93 0.46 8.68
C MET A 389 8.42 0.28 8.97
N VAL A 390 9.22 1.36 8.95
CA VAL A 390 10.62 1.33 9.39
C VAL A 390 10.74 0.94 10.86
N ALA A 391 9.92 1.53 11.74
CA ALA A 391 9.90 1.18 13.15
C ALA A 391 9.51 -0.29 13.38
N ILE A 392 8.52 -0.81 12.64
CA ILE A 392 8.09 -2.22 12.66
C ILE A 392 9.21 -3.16 12.21
N TYR A 393 9.90 -2.84 11.12
CA TYR A 393 11.04 -3.64 10.65
C TYR A 393 12.15 -3.68 11.71
N ALA A 394 12.43 -2.53 12.35
CA ALA A 394 13.43 -2.41 13.39
C ALA A 394 13.01 -3.09 14.72
N ALA A 395 11.72 -3.14 15.04
CA ALA A 395 11.16 -3.90 16.14
C ALA A 395 11.33 -5.42 15.91
N LEU A 396 10.99 -5.89 14.71
CA LEU A 396 11.08 -7.30 14.29
C LEU A 396 12.51 -7.87 14.25
N GLY A 397 13.52 -7.02 14.09
CA GLY A 397 14.92 -7.43 13.90
C GLY A 397 15.37 -7.47 12.43
N LEU A 398 14.59 -6.91 11.50
CA LEU A 398 14.94 -6.84 10.07
C LEU A 398 15.92 -5.68 9.79
N PHE A 399 16.74 -5.82 8.75
CA PHE A 399 17.71 -4.81 8.28
C PHE A 399 18.70 -4.27 9.33
N GLN A 400 19.04 -5.07 10.34
CA GLN A 400 20.11 -4.71 11.28
C GLN A 400 21.43 -4.48 10.54
N GLN A 401 22.12 -3.39 10.89
CA GLN A 401 23.45 -3.08 10.37
C GLN A 401 24.51 -3.45 11.43
N PRO A 402 25.69 -3.94 11.05
CA PRO A 402 26.76 -4.29 12.01
C PRO A 402 27.34 -3.08 12.74
N LYS A 403 27.14 -1.87 12.19
CA LYS A 403 27.44 -0.56 12.78
C LYS A 403 26.33 0.41 12.38
N HIS A 404 26.17 1.50 13.12
CA HIS A 404 25.29 2.60 12.68
C HIS A 404 25.81 3.23 11.39
N LEU A 405 24.89 3.77 10.57
CA LEU A 405 25.22 4.41 9.29
C LEU A 405 26.08 5.67 9.50
N ASP A 406 27.29 5.73 8.94
CA ASP A 406 28.20 6.87 9.07
C ASP A 406 27.65 8.11 8.30
N PRO A 407 27.27 9.22 8.99
CA PRO A 407 26.71 10.40 8.33
C PRO A 407 27.65 11.16 7.39
N ALA A 408 28.92 10.76 7.30
CA ALA A 408 29.94 11.35 6.41
C ALA A 408 30.42 10.40 5.30
N HIS A 409 30.40 9.09 5.53
CA HIS A 409 30.97 8.09 4.61
C HIS A 409 30.00 6.92 4.37
N PRO A 410 29.19 6.95 3.29
CA PRO A 410 28.26 5.87 2.99
C PRO A 410 28.98 4.54 2.81
N ASP A 411 28.57 3.53 3.58
CA ASP A 411 29.00 2.15 3.38
C ASP A 411 28.36 1.61 2.08
N PRO A 412 29.16 1.18 1.07
CA PRO A 412 28.64 0.64 -0.19
C PRO A 412 27.98 -0.73 0.00
N ASP A 413 28.35 -1.50 1.02
CA ASP A 413 27.84 -2.85 1.30
C ASP A 413 26.64 -2.85 2.27
N ARG A 414 26.15 -1.66 2.68
CA ARG A 414 25.00 -1.51 3.58
C ARG A 414 23.75 -2.22 3.03
N THR A 415 22.99 -2.84 3.91
CA THR A 415 21.69 -3.45 3.55
C THR A 415 20.49 -2.55 3.85
N TRP A 416 20.70 -1.46 4.60
CA TRP A 416 19.71 -0.40 4.81
C TRP A 416 19.66 0.52 3.59
N MET A 417 18.69 0.27 2.71
CA MET A 417 18.40 1.09 1.53
C MET A 417 16.90 1.39 1.48
N VAL A 418 16.51 2.65 1.69
CA VAL A 418 15.12 3.04 1.95
C VAL A 418 14.22 2.85 0.74
N SER A 419 14.74 3.04 -0.49
CA SER A 419 14.07 2.67 -1.75
C SER A 419 13.65 1.20 -1.79
N ARG A 420 14.44 0.31 -1.18
CA ARG A 420 14.21 -1.14 -1.14
C ARG A 420 13.38 -1.58 0.06
N MET A 421 13.31 -0.77 1.11
CA MET A 421 12.56 -1.09 2.33
C MET A 421 11.12 -0.52 2.30
N VAL A 422 10.98 0.78 2.06
CA VAL A 422 9.70 1.51 2.15
C VAL A 422 9.47 2.48 0.97
N PRO A 423 9.55 2.01 -0.30
CA PRO A 423 9.11 2.79 -1.46
C PRO A 423 7.60 3.11 -1.36
N PHE A 424 7.08 3.97 -2.22
CA PHE A 424 5.63 4.14 -2.36
C PHE A 424 4.99 2.79 -2.71
N SER A 425 3.83 2.47 -2.12
CA SER A 425 3.19 1.14 -2.25
C SER A 425 4.08 -0.08 -1.86
N GLY A 426 5.19 0.18 -1.15
CA GLY A 426 6.04 -0.85 -0.57
C GLY A 426 5.28 -1.67 0.48
N ARG A 427 5.59 -2.96 0.59
CA ARG A 427 4.95 -3.87 1.54
C ARG A 427 5.88 -4.91 2.13
N MET A 428 5.59 -5.27 3.38
CA MET A 428 6.06 -6.49 4.01
C MET A 428 4.92 -7.51 4.03
N VAL A 429 5.24 -8.76 3.71
CA VAL A 429 4.32 -9.89 3.70
C VAL A 429 4.85 -10.98 4.60
N THR A 430 4.16 -11.24 5.71
CA THR A 430 4.45 -12.33 6.65
C THR A 430 3.51 -13.49 6.38
N GLU A 431 4.07 -14.57 5.83
CA GLU A 431 3.36 -15.82 5.57
C GLU A 431 3.52 -16.78 6.76
N LYS A 432 2.42 -17.40 7.18
CA LYS A 432 2.42 -18.62 7.99
C LYS A 432 2.34 -19.83 7.06
N VAL A 433 3.23 -20.79 7.24
CA VAL A 433 3.47 -21.89 6.30
C VAL A 433 3.36 -23.24 7.02
N GLN A 434 2.63 -24.18 6.42
CA GLN A 434 2.60 -25.58 6.83
C GLN A 434 3.37 -26.42 5.80
N CYS A 435 4.26 -27.29 6.26
CA CYS A 435 4.98 -28.24 5.39
C CYS A 435 4.53 -29.68 5.64
N SER A 436 4.39 -30.43 4.54
CA SER A 436 3.98 -31.84 4.56
C SER A 436 4.99 -32.70 5.32
N GLY A 437 4.51 -33.61 6.17
CA GLY A 437 5.38 -34.45 7.01
C GLY A 437 5.98 -33.74 8.23
N LYS A 438 5.62 -32.48 8.48
CA LYS A 438 5.95 -31.75 9.72
C LYS A 438 4.69 -31.33 10.46
N THR A 439 4.69 -31.48 11.77
CA THR A 439 3.72 -30.86 12.68
C THR A 439 3.89 -29.35 12.72
N ASP A 440 5.13 -28.91 12.64
CA ASP A 440 5.54 -27.55 13.00
C ASP A 440 5.11 -26.54 11.94
N GLN A 441 4.75 -25.35 12.41
CA GLN A 441 4.36 -24.23 11.58
C GLN A 441 5.57 -23.32 11.40
N PHE A 442 5.71 -22.73 10.22
CA PHE A 442 6.82 -21.86 9.88
C PHE A 442 6.33 -20.45 9.56
N VAL A 443 7.20 -19.48 9.73
CA VAL A 443 7.04 -18.08 9.31
C VAL A 443 8.05 -17.79 8.21
N ARG A 444 7.60 -17.09 7.16
CA ARG A 444 8.45 -16.48 6.14
C ARG A 444 8.05 -15.01 6.00
N ILE A 445 9.03 -14.12 5.98
CA ILE A 445 8.80 -12.69 5.70
C ILE A 445 9.36 -12.35 4.33
N LEU A 446 8.62 -11.58 3.56
CA LEU A 446 9.10 -10.94 2.35
C LEU A 446 8.94 -9.42 2.44
N VAL A 447 9.98 -8.65 2.16
CA VAL A 447 9.90 -7.19 2.00
C VAL A 447 10.10 -6.87 0.53
N ASN A 448 9.08 -6.27 -0.10
CA ASN A 448 9.08 -5.93 -1.53
C ASN A 448 9.54 -7.10 -2.44
N ASP A 449 9.02 -8.30 -2.18
CA ASP A 449 9.34 -9.58 -2.84
C ASP A 449 10.74 -10.17 -2.58
N ALA A 450 11.63 -9.49 -1.86
CA ALA A 450 12.83 -10.10 -1.28
C ALA A 450 12.47 -10.96 -0.07
N VAL A 451 12.99 -12.18 0.01
CA VAL A 451 12.79 -13.08 1.17
C VAL A 451 13.81 -12.74 2.24
N GLU A 452 13.33 -12.42 3.44
CA GLU A 452 14.18 -12.07 4.58
C GLU A 452 14.82 -13.30 5.24
N PRO A 453 16.08 -13.25 5.71
CA PRO A 453 16.78 -14.41 6.27
C PRO A 453 16.19 -14.99 7.56
N LEU A 454 15.65 -14.12 8.44
CA LEU A 454 15.13 -14.47 9.78
C LEU A 454 16.16 -15.15 10.70
N GLU A 455 17.42 -14.73 10.63
CA GLU A 455 18.54 -15.28 11.41
C GLU A 455 18.31 -15.23 12.93
N PHE A 456 17.64 -14.18 13.41
CA PHE A 456 17.29 -13.98 14.83
C PHE A 456 16.41 -15.09 15.44
N CYS A 457 15.84 -15.97 14.62
CA CYS A 457 15.12 -17.17 15.08
C CYS A 457 15.59 -18.46 14.39
N GLY A 458 16.85 -18.48 13.92
CA GLY A 458 17.47 -19.67 13.31
C GLY A 458 16.98 -19.99 11.90
N GLY A 459 16.51 -18.98 11.16
CA GLY A 459 15.93 -19.12 9.83
C GLY A 459 16.82 -19.89 8.84
N LYS A 460 16.21 -20.81 8.09
CA LYS A 460 16.86 -21.61 7.03
C LYS A 460 16.05 -21.46 5.75
N HIS A 461 16.71 -21.05 4.67
CA HIS A 461 16.07 -20.71 3.38
C HIS A 461 14.93 -19.65 3.51
N GLY A 462 15.03 -18.75 4.50
CA GLY A 462 14.01 -17.74 4.80
C GLY A 462 12.75 -18.28 5.50
N LEU A 463 12.81 -19.51 6.03
CA LEU A 463 11.78 -20.10 6.88
C LEU A 463 12.31 -20.26 8.31
N CYS A 464 11.53 -19.80 9.28
CA CYS A 464 11.80 -19.94 10.71
C CYS A 464 10.61 -20.65 11.37
N GLU A 465 10.82 -21.47 12.40
CA GLU A 465 9.72 -22.11 13.13
C GLU A 465 8.89 -21.06 13.88
N LEU A 466 7.55 -21.20 13.91
CA LEU A 466 6.65 -20.20 14.47
C LEU A 466 6.93 -19.93 15.95
N ASP A 467 7.18 -20.98 16.74
CA ASP A 467 7.52 -20.80 18.15
C ASP A 467 8.88 -20.11 18.31
N ALA A 468 9.88 -20.46 17.51
CA ALA A 468 11.18 -19.77 17.51
C ALA A 468 11.04 -18.29 17.11
N PHE A 469 10.20 -17.98 16.11
CA PHE A 469 9.84 -16.62 15.74
C PHE A 469 9.20 -15.89 16.93
N VAL A 470 8.15 -16.44 17.54
CA VAL A 470 7.46 -15.85 18.70
C VAL A 470 8.42 -15.63 19.89
N GLN A 471 9.38 -16.54 20.13
CA GLN A 471 10.39 -16.35 21.19
C GLN A 471 11.42 -15.28 20.85
N SER A 472 11.84 -15.14 19.59
CA SER A 472 12.78 -14.10 19.16
C SER A 472 12.23 -12.68 19.31
N GLN A 473 10.92 -12.50 19.27
CA GLN A 473 10.24 -11.20 19.43
C GLN A 473 10.19 -10.72 20.90
N GLY A 474 11.20 -11.04 21.70
CA GLY A 474 11.27 -10.75 23.13
C GLY A 474 11.11 -9.25 23.44
N TYR A 475 11.76 -8.37 22.68
CA TYR A 475 11.67 -6.91 22.85
C TYR A 475 10.24 -6.37 22.73
N ALA A 476 9.49 -6.84 21.72
CA ALA A 476 8.09 -6.44 21.54
C ALA A 476 7.18 -7.05 22.61
N ARG A 477 7.40 -8.33 22.94
CA ARG A 477 6.65 -9.06 23.98
C ARG A 477 6.93 -8.57 25.41
N SER A 478 7.94 -7.73 25.61
CA SER A 478 8.21 -7.00 26.85
C SER A 478 7.81 -5.53 26.77
N ASP A 479 6.82 -5.19 25.93
CA ASP A 479 6.30 -3.81 25.74
C ASP A 479 7.39 -2.77 25.40
N GLY A 480 8.44 -3.18 24.68
CA GLY A 480 9.60 -2.33 24.37
C GLY A 480 10.66 -2.26 25.48
N ALA A 481 10.61 -3.14 26.48
CA ALA A 481 11.63 -3.28 27.53
C ALA A 481 11.92 -1.99 28.32
N GLY A 482 10.89 -1.18 28.57
CA GLY A 482 11.00 0.11 29.25
C GLY A 482 11.21 1.31 28.32
N ASP A 483 11.29 1.11 27.00
CA ASP A 483 11.42 2.21 26.04
C ASP A 483 10.08 2.91 25.74
N PHE A 484 8.94 2.25 25.94
CA PHE A 484 7.64 2.88 25.65
C PHE A 484 7.27 3.93 26.69
N GLU A 485 7.63 3.70 27.95
CA GLU A 485 7.49 4.67 29.04
C GLU A 485 8.32 5.94 28.76
N LYS A 486 9.51 5.79 28.17
CA LYS A 486 10.39 6.91 27.79
C LYS A 486 9.80 7.80 26.70
N CYS A 487 8.79 7.34 25.96
CA CYS A 487 8.03 8.18 25.03
C CYS A 487 7.31 9.36 25.72
N PHE A 488 7.06 9.27 27.03
CA PHE A 488 6.26 10.23 27.81
C PHE A 488 6.89 10.69 29.13
N ALA A 489 8.09 10.18 29.47
CA ALA A 489 8.82 10.48 30.70
C ALA A 489 9.53 11.85 30.68
#